data_AF-A0A4Q5U5S8-F1
#
_entry.id   AF-A0A4Q5U5S8-F1
#
_cell.length_a   1.000
_cell.length_b   1.000
_cell.length_c   1.000
_cell.angle_alpha   90.00
_cell.angle_beta   90.00
_cell.angle_gamma   90.00
#
_symmetry.space_group_name_H-M   'P 1'
#
loop_
_entity.id
_entity.type
_entity.pdbx_description
1 polymer ?
#
loop_
_entity_poly.entity_id
_entity_poly.type
_entity_poly.pdbx_seq_one_letter_code
_entity_poly.pdbx_strand_id
1 'polypeptide(L)'
;MKKYLFVILLVLPLLVVRSQEDGSLRGMGNERRGNEQAAITDALGTLNSVITGIRNGDNDITTMDDFNPNACKPDFGSDASAMMPSTCGENPGCAECYRSAVSELNFIRRQLGRLGCIFRNTIEFNNAAISFGDNASGIHAVTGLAWQAARAEIMTGLESFKKTYDRKYVDMMGSLKKALESVSKCEDKFGTPDWYQRFGFMYFEFMKEKYKRSE
;
A
#
# COMPACT_ATOMS: atom_id res chain seq x y z
N MET A 1 -6.89 14.39 12.70
CA MET A 1 -8.01 13.41 12.80
C MET A 1 -9.31 13.87 12.11
N LYS A 2 -9.27 14.73 11.07
CA LYS A 2 -10.50 15.26 10.40
C LYS A 2 -10.64 14.91 8.91
N LYS A 3 -9.78 14.03 8.37
CA LYS A 3 -9.77 13.72 6.92
C LYS A 3 -10.28 12.31 6.55
N TYR A 4 -10.50 11.42 7.52
CA TYR A 4 -10.88 10.03 7.26
C TYR A 4 -12.39 9.77 7.26
N LEU A 5 -13.20 10.77 7.64
CA LEU A 5 -14.65 10.73 7.44
C LEU A 5 -15.03 10.87 5.96
N PHE A 6 -14.13 11.40 5.11
CA PHE A 6 -14.45 11.83 3.75
C PHE A 6 -14.60 10.68 2.75
N VAL A 7 -13.95 9.52 2.96
CA VAL A 7 -14.03 8.40 2.01
C VAL A 7 -15.31 7.58 2.22
N ILE A 8 -15.76 7.41 3.47
CA ILE A 8 -17.06 6.79 3.79
C ILE A 8 -18.22 7.76 3.46
N LEU A 9 -18.00 9.09 3.57
CA LEU A 9 -18.96 10.12 3.13
C LEU A 9 -18.95 10.41 1.62
N LEU A 10 -18.07 9.80 0.81
CA LEU A 10 -18.05 10.04 -0.64
C LEU A 10 -18.95 9.06 -1.42
N VAL A 11 -19.32 7.92 -0.83
CA VAL A 11 -20.24 6.95 -1.45
C VAL A 11 -21.72 7.31 -1.18
N LEU A 12 -21.99 8.04 -0.09
CA LEU A 12 -23.35 8.44 0.31
C LEU A 12 -24.01 9.59 -0.50
N PRO A 13 -23.30 10.59 -1.08
CA PRO A 13 -23.96 11.66 -1.83
C PRO A 13 -24.19 11.31 -3.30
N LEU A 14 -23.48 10.33 -3.86
CA LEU A 14 -23.63 9.92 -5.28
C LEU A 14 -24.98 9.26 -5.57
N LEU A 15 -25.67 8.73 -4.55
CA LEU A 15 -27.05 8.23 -4.68
C LEU A 15 -28.12 9.33 -4.60
N VAL A 16 -27.80 10.51 -4.06
CA VAL A 16 -28.80 11.59 -3.85
C VAL A 16 -28.88 12.55 -5.05
N VAL A 17 -27.83 12.67 -5.86
CA VAL A 17 -27.75 13.74 -6.89
C VAL A 17 -28.37 13.36 -8.24
N ARG A 18 -28.75 12.10 -8.50
CA ARG A 18 -29.32 11.72 -9.82
C ARG A 18 -30.85 11.86 -9.94
N SER A 19 -31.55 12.39 -8.92
CA SER A 19 -33.03 12.50 -8.91
C SER A 19 -33.56 13.89 -9.33
N GLN A 20 -32.71 14.86 -9.65
CA GLN A 20 -33.14 16.26 -9.81
C GLN A 20 -32.88 16.86 -11.20
N GLU A 21 -32.96 16.06 -12.27
CA GLU A 21 -33.13 16.56 -13.63
C GLU A 21 -34.19 15.71 -14.34
N ASP A 22 -35.45 16.11 -14.19
CA ASP A 22 -36.45 16.13 -15.26
C ASP A 22 -37.78 16.59 -14.67
N GLY A 23 -37.97 17.91 -14.70
CA GLY A 23 -39.24 18.54 -14.44
C GLY A 23 -40.20 18.33 -15.60
N SER A 24 -40.97 17.25 -15.58
CA SER A 24 -42.33 17.22 -16.15
C SER A 24 -42.98 15.89 -15.80
N LEU A 25 -43.92 15.91 -14.87
CA LEU A 25 -45.21 15.21 -14.89
C LEU A 25 -45.79 15.25 -13.47
N ARG A 26 -46.70 16.20 -13.27
CA ARG A 26 -47.55 16.29 -12.08
C ARG A 26 -48.49 15.09 -12.05
N GLY A 27 -48.51 14.39 -10.92
CA GLY A 27 -49.61 13.53 -10.53
C GLY A 27 -49.16 12.17 -10.03
N MET A 28 -49.52 11.84 -8.78
CA MET A 28 -49.37 10.54 -8.11
C MET A 28 -47.97 10.27 -7.48
N GLY A 29 -47.73 10.72 -6.24
CA GLY A 29 -46.41 10.54 -5.63
C GLY A 29 -46.31 10.71 -4.11
N ASN A 30 -47.34 10.37 -3.32
CA ASN A 30 -47.24 10.48 -1.86
C ASN A 30 -46.99 9.15 -1.12
N GLU A 31 -47.42 7.99 -1.65
CA GLU A 31 -47.18 6.68 -1.01
C GLU A 31 -45.82 6.04 -1.38
N ARG A 32 -45.22 6.38 -2.54
CA ARG A 32 -43.91 5.84 -2.94
C ARG A 32 -42.73 6.47 -2.19
N ARG A 33 -42.81 7.75 -1.83
CA ARG A 33 -41.73 8.48 -1.12
C ARG A 33 -41.52 8.00 0.32
N GLY A 34 -42.59 7.62 1.01
CA GLY A 34 -42.50 7.08 2.37
C GLY A 34 -41.81 5.72 2.43
N ASN A 35 -42.04 4.87 1.42
CA ASN A 35 -41.46 3.54 1.36
C ASN A 35 -39.96 3.56 1.01
N GLU A 36 -39.53 4.53 0.21
CA GLU A 36 -38.13 4.72 -0.19
C GLU A 36 -37.28 5.29 0.94
N GLN A 37 -37.80 6.27 1.69
CA GLN A 37 -37.14 6.79 2.90
C GLN A 37 -37.10 5.75 4.04
N ALA A 38 -38.14 4.94 4.18
CA ALA A 38 -38.16 3.83 5.12
C ALA A 38 -37.09 2.77 4.76
N ALA A 39 -36.98 2.40 3.48
CA ALA A 39 -35.96 1.45 3.01
C ALA A 39 -34.53 1.96 3.20
N ILE A 40 -34.29 3.27 3.01
CA ILE A 40 -32.98 3.90 3.24
C ILE A 40 -32.66 3.94 4.74
N THR A 41 -33.64 4.27 5.59
CA THR A 41 -33.47 4.34 7.05
C THR A 41 -33.24 2.94 7.64
N ASP A 42 -33.92 1.93 7.11
CA ASP A 42 -33.74 0.52 7.48
C ASP A 42 -32.37 0.00 7.01
N ALA A 43 -31.96 0.31 5.78
CA ALA A 43 -30.63 -0.03 5.27
C ALA A 43 -29.51 0.61 6.12
N LEU A 44 -29.67 1.88 6.54
CA LEU A 44 -28.73 2.56 7.43
C LEU A 44 -28.75 2.00 8.84
N GLY A 45 -29.93 1.62 9.36
CA GLY A 45 -30.08 0.97 10.66
C GLY A 45 -29.38 -0.38 10.71
N THR A 46 -29.52 -1.18 9.65
CA THR A 46 -28.84 -2.48 9.50
C THR A 46 -27.35 -2.31 9.26
N LEU A 47 -26.90 -1.32 8.49
CA LEU A 47 -25.48 -1.01 8.35
C LEU A 47 -24.86 -0.63 9.71
N ASN A 48 -25.58 0.14 10.51
CA ASN A 48 -25.13 0.52 11.84
C ASN A 48 -25.13 -0.67 12.81
N SER A 49 -26.10 -1.59 12.70
CA SER A 49 -26.13 -2.82 13.50
C SER A 49 -25.04 -3.82 13.11
N VAL A 50 -24.73 -3.94 11.81
CA VAL A 50 -23.62 -4.74 11.29
C VAL A 50 -22.29 -4.15 11.73
N ILE A 51 -22.08 -2.83 11.58
CA ILE A 51 -20.89 -2.14 12.10
C ILE A 51 -20.75 -2.33 13.62
N THR A 52 -21.85 -2.30 14.36
CA THR A 52 -21.84 -2.50 15.82
C THR A 52 -21.61 -3.97 16.20
N GLY A 53 -22.15 -4.92 15.43
CA GLY A 53 -21.92 -6.35 15.60
C GLY A 53 -20.47 -6.74 15.30
N ILE A 54 -19.87 -6.12 14.29
CA ILE A 54 -18.45 -6.30 13.95
C ILE A 54 -17.55 -5.61 15.00
N ARG A 55 -17.96 -4.48 15.59
CA ARG A 55 -17.23 -3.85 16.71
C ARG A 55 -17.23 -4.67 17.99
N ASN A 56 -18.27 -5.49 18.21
CA ASN A 56 -18.44 -6.30 19.41
C ASN A 56 -17.98 -7.77 19.21
N GLY A 57 -17.68 -8.17 17.97
CA GLY A 57 -17.11 -9.47 17.61
C GLY A 57 -15.62 -9.33 17.29
N ASP A 58 -14.78 -9.75 18.23
CA ASP A 58 -13.37 -9.37 18.40
C ASP A 58 -12.33 -9.74 17.32
N ASN A 59 -12.69 -10.01 16.05
CA ASN A 59 -11.74 -10.67 15.13
C ASN A 59 -11.42 -9.97 13.79
N ASP A 60 -12.04 -8.83 13.42
CA ASP A 60 -11.83 -8.29 12.05
C ASP A 60 -11.68 -6.75 11.92
N ILE A 61 -12.01 -5.95 12.95
CA ILE A 61 -11.82 -4.48 12.92
C ILE A 61 -10.41 -4.03 13.35
N THR A 62 -9.61 -4.94 13.92
CA THR A 62 -8.18 -4.69 14.20
C THR A 62 -7.36 -4.51 12.91
N THR A 63 -7.90 -4.86 11.74
CA THR A 63 -7.32 -4.58 10.41
C THR A 63 -7.23 -3.09 10.07
N MET A 64 -7.90 -2.20 10.82
CA MET A 64 -7.73 -0.75 10.67
C MET A 64 -6.47 -0.21 11.39
N ASP A 65 -5.79 -1.00 12.22
CA ASP A 65 -4.48 -0.61 12.77
C ASP A 65 -3.36 -0.58 11.69
N ASP A 66 -3.61 -1.14 10.51
CA ASP A 66 -2.73 -1.04 9.33
C ASP A 66 -2.56 0.40 8.82
N PHE A 67 -3.41 1.32 9.29
CA PHE A 67 -3.31 2.76 9.05
C PHE A 67 -2.42 3.50 10.04
N ASN A 68 -1.75 2.81 10.96
CA ASN A 68 -0.79 3.47 11.82
C ASN A 68 0.31 4.10 10.94
N PRO A 69 0.53 5.44 10.99
CA PRO A 69 1.63 6.08 10.26
C PRO A 69 3.02 5.55 10.67
N ASN A 70 3.09 4.76 11.74
CA ASN A 70 4.25 4.02 12.20
C ASN A 70 4.28 2.53 11.81
N ALA A 71 3.28 2.00 11.09
CA ALA A 71 3.24 0.60 10.66
C ALA A 71 4.42 0.27 9.73
N CYS A 72 4.83 1.24 8.90
CA CYS A 72 6.02 1.12 8.06
C CYS A 72 7.29 1.62 8.75
N LYS A 73 7.80 0.80 9.67
CA LYS A 73 9.13 0.94 10.27
C LYS A 73 10.01 -0.27 9.94
N PRO A 74 10.52 -0.42 8.71
CA PRO A 74 11.52 -1.43 8.44
C PRO A 74 12.74 -1.16 9.32
N ASP A 75 13.28 -2.20 9.95
CA ASP A 75 14.49 -2.08 10.76
C ASP A 75 15.69 -1.73 9.88
N PHE A 76 16.31 -0.61 10.19
CA PHE A 76 17.51 -0.10 9.52
C PHE A 76 18.67 0.07 10.51
N GLY A 77 18.59 -0.57 11.69
CA GLY A 77 19.63 -0.50 12.72
C GLY A 77 20.97 -1.07 12.27
N SER A 78 20.97 -1.92 11.24
CA SER A 78 22.18 -2.47 10.62
C SER A 78 22.55 -1.73 9.35
N ASP A 79 23.70 -1.05 9.38
CA ASP A 79 24.31 -0.35 8.25
C ASP A 79 24.72 -1.33 7.14
N ALA A 80 24.68 -0.90 5.87
CA ALA A 80 25.13 -1.72 4.75
C ALA A 80 26.61 -2.12 4.85
N SER A 81 27.46 -1.30 5.49
CA SER A 81 28.87 -1.65 5.77
C SER A 81 29.01 -2.84 6.71
N ALA A 82 28.03 -3.10 7.59
CA ALA A 82 28.02 -4.27 8.46
C ALA A 82 27.51 -5.54 7.75
N MET A 83 26.90 -5.41 6.57
CA MET A 83 26.28 -6.54 5.86
C MET A 83 27.17 -7.16 4.78
N MET A 84 28.23 -6.47 4.35
CA MET A 84 29.15 -6.99 3.34
C MET A 84 30.59 -6.66 3.72
N PRO A 85 31.53 -7.61 3.56
CA PRO A 85 32.93 -7.36 3.86
C PRO A 85 33.49 -6.17 3.09
N SER A 86 34.38 -5.40 3.72
CA SER A 86 35.13 -4.33 3.07
C SER A 86 36.52 -4.23 3.67
N THR A 87 37.50 -3.96 2.81
CA THR A 87 38.88 -3.69 3.23
C THR A 87 39.17 -2.18 3.31
N CYS A 88 38.24 -1.36 2.82
CA CYS A 88 38.37 0.10 2.77
C CYS A 88 38.28 0.81 4.13
N GLY A 89 37.87 0.11 5.19
CA GLY A 89 37.89 0.66 6.56
C GLY A 89 39.30 0.90 7.10
N GLU A 90 40.28 0.13 6.62
CA GLU A 90 41.68 0.19 7.08
C GLU A 90 42.56 1.05 6.18
N ASN A 91 42.06 1.47 5.01
CA ASN A 91 42.79 2.26 4.02
C ASN A 91 42.22 3.69 3.93
N PRO A 92 42.93 4.72 4.43
CA PRO A 92 42.47 6.11 4.37
C PRO A 92 42.20 6.61 2.94
N GLY A 93 42.93 6.09 1.96
CA GLY A 93 42.74 6.41 0.54
C GLY A 93 41.46 5.82 -0.06
N CYS A 94 40.93 4.73 0.52
CA CYS A 94 39.66 4.15 0.11
C CYS A 94 38.45 4.67 0.91
N ALA A 95 38.65 4.99 2.19
CA ALA A 95 37.58 5.26 3.14
C ALA A 95 36.58 6.33 2.69
N GLU A 96 37.06 7.39 2.02
CA GLU A 96 36.19 8.47 1.53
C GLU A 96 35.27 8.01 0.38
N CYS A 97 35.84 7.34 -0.63
CA CYS A 97 35.08 6.75 -1.74
C CYS A 97 34.04 5.76 -1.21
N TYR A 98 34.48 4.87 -0.33
CA TYR A 98 33.67 3.81 0.24
C TYR A 98 32.50 4.37 1.06
N ARG A 99 32.73 5.38 1.91
CA ARG A 99 31.69 6.00 2.74
C ARG A 99 30.56 6.59 1.89
N SER A 100 30.88 7.28 0.81
CA SER A 100 29.86 7.84 -0.09
C SER A 100 29.04 6.73 -0.77
N ALA A 101 29.72 5.70 -1.29
CA ALA A 101 29.05 4.57 -1.96
C ALA A 101 28.13 3.80 -1.00
N VAL A 102 28.59 3.55 0.23
CA VAL A 102 27.79 2.89 1.29
C VAL A 102 26.60 3.75 1.73
N SER A 103 26.75 5.08 1.80
CA SER A 103 25.64 5.98 2.12
C SER A 103 24.51 5.90 1.08
N GLU A 104 24.86 5.87 -0.20
CA GLU A 104 23.90 5.70 -1.30
C GLU A 104 23.22 4.32 -1.23
N LEU A 105 24.01 3.25 -1.03
CA LEU A 105 23.49 1.90 -0.86
C LEU A 105 22.50 1.80 0.31
N ASN A 106 22.83 2.42 1.44
CA ASN A 106 21.97 2.50 2.61
C ASN A 106 20.67 3.26 2.31
N PHE A 107 20.74 4.36 1.57
CA PHE A 107 19.54 5.09 1.15
C PHE A 107 18.62 4.20 0.32
N ILE A 108 19.16 3.51 -0.69
CA ILE A 108 18.37 2.65 -1.59
C ILE A 108 17.74 1.48 -0.84
N ARG A 109 18.51 0.80 0.03
CA ARG A 109 17.98 -0.24 0.94
C ARG A 109 16.80 0.25 1.76
N ARG A 110 16.91 1.46 2.30
CA ARG A 110 15.83 2.06 3.08
C ARG A 110 14.60 2.31 2.24
N GLN A 111 14.77 2.81 1.02
CA GLN A 111 13.65 3.03 0.11
C GLN A 111 13.00 1.71 -0.34
N LEU A 112 13.78 0.67 -0.63
CA LEU A 112 13.24 -0.67 -0.93
C LEU A 112 12.44 -1.24 0.24
N GLY A 113 12.96 -1.14 1.47
CA GLY A 113 12.25 -1.55 2.68
C GLY A 113 10.91 -0.84 2.86
N ARG A 114 10.88 0.48 2.61
CA ARG A 114 9.64 1.28 2.64
C ARG A 114 8.69 0.88 1.53
N LEU A 115 9.18 0.72 0.30
CA LEU A 115 8.39 0.33 -0.86
C LEU A 115 7.67 -1.01 -0.61
N GLY A 116 8.40 -2.03 -0.15
CA GLY A 116 7.82 -3.34 0.19
C GLY A 116 6.81 -3.28 1.33
N CYS A 117 7.02 -2.42 2.34
CA CYS A 117 6.05 -2.23 3.40
C CYS A 117 4.75 -1.58 2.91
N ILE A 118 4.86 -0.48 2.14
CA ILE A 118 3.70 0.22 1.57
C ILE A 118 2.88 -0.75 0.73
N PHE A 119 3.54 -1.61 -0.05
CA PHE A 119 2.88 -2.64 -0.82
C PHE A 119 2.05 -3.59 0.03
N ARG A 120 2.65 -4.25 1.03
CA ARG A 120 1.94 -5.22 1.88
C ARG A 120 0.74 -4.60 2.57
N ASN A 121 0.93 -3.48 3.26
CA ASN A 121 -0.15 -2.80 3.97
C ASN A 121 -1.29 -2.37 3.02
N THR A 122 -0.94 -1.93 1.79
CA THR A 122 -1.95 -1.55 0.80
C THR A 122 -2.74 -2.77 0.32
N ILE A 123 -2.09 -3.91 0.05
CA ILE A 123 -2.78 -5.14 -0.36
C ILE A 123 -3.68 -5.64 0.78
N GLU A 124 -3.16 -5.75 2.00
CA GLU A 124 -3.89 -6.22 3.18
C GLU A 124 -5.13 -5.35 3.43
N PHE A 125 -4.97 -4.03 3.40
CA PHE A 125 -6.10 -3.10 3.54
C PHE A 125 -7.17 -3.29 2.46
N ASN A 126 -6.78 -3.35 1.19
CA ASN A 126 -7.76 -3.48 0.10
C ASN A 126 -8.47 -4.85 0.15
N ASN A 127 -7.77 -5.91 0.55
CA ASN A 127 -8.37 -7.23 0.73
C ASN A 127 -9.38 -7.22 1.89
N ALA A 128 -9.05 -6.61 3.02
CA ALA A 128 -9.96 -6.45 4.15
C ALA A 128 -11.20 -5.62 3.77
N ALA A 129 -11.00 -4.51 3.06
CA ALA A 129 -12.09 -3.66 2.58
C ALA A 129 -13.04 -4.41 1.61
N ILE A 130 -12.48 -5.22 0.70
CA ILE A 130 -13.26 -6.06 -0.22
C ILE A 130 -14.05 -7.12 0.56
N SER A 131 -13.41 -7.84 1.47
CA SER A 131 -14.08 -8.88 2.27
C SER A 131 -15.21 -8.30 3.11
N PHE A 132 -14.99 -7.16 3.75
CA PHE A 132 -16.02 -6.45 4.49
C PHE A 132 -17.22 -6.10 3.61
N GLY A 133 -16.98 -5.49 2.44
CA GLY A 133 -18.07 -5.10 1.56
C GLY A 133 -18.79 -6.30 0.93
N ASP A 134 -18.09 -7.37 0.58
CA ASP A 134 -18.69 -8.61 0.08
C ASP A 134 -19.62 -9.22 1.14
N ASN A 135 -19.23 -9.21 2.42
CA ASN A 135 -20.06 -9.68 3.53
C ASN A 135 -21.27 -8.77 3.81
N ALA A 136 -21.07 -7.45 3.85
CA ALA A 136 -22.14 -6.50 4.17
C ALA A 136 -23.18 -6.36 3.04
N SER A 137 -22.73 -6.45 1.79
CA SER A 137 -23.60 -6.28 0.61
C SER A 137 -24.55 -7.45 0.36
N GLY A 138 -24.26 -8.63 0.92
CA GLY A 138 -25.13 -9.82 0.86
C GLY A 138 -26.44 -9.69 1.65
N ILE A 139 -26.58 -8.67 2.50
CA ILE A 139 -27.71 -8.51 3.42
C ILE A 139 -28.90 -7.79 2.74
N HIS A 140 -28.67 -6.88 1.78
CA HIS A 140 -29.75 -6.19 1.05
C HIS A 140 -29.43 -5.99 -0.45
N ALA A 141 -30.41 -6.24 -1.33
CA ALA A 141 -30.22 -6.24 -2.78
C ALA A 141 -29.77 -4.89 -3.37
N VAL A 142 -30.24 -3.76 -2.84
CA VAL A 142 -29.87 -2.41 -3.31
C VAL A 142 -28.44 -2.03 -2.87
N THR A 143 -28.01 -2.47 -1.69
CA THR A 143 -26.62 -2.29 -1.24
C THR A 143 -25.64 -3.13 -2.04
N GLY A 144 -26.09 -4.27 -2.60
CA GLY A 144 -25.35 -5.09 -3.55
C GLY A 144 -24.84 -4.32 -4.76
N LEU A 145 -25.72 -3.60 -5.46
CA LEU A 145 -25.36 -2.85 -6.67
C LEU A 145 -24.38 -1.70 -6.40
N ALA A 146 -24.62 -0.94 -5.33
CA ALA A 146 -23.71 0.14 -4.93
C ALA A 146 -22.32 -0.41 -4.52
N TRP A 147 -22.29 -1.54 -3.81
CA TRP A 147 -21.05 -2.22 -3.46
C TRP A 147 -20.26 -2.68 -4.68
N GLN A 148 -20.91 -3.29 -5.68
CA GLN A 148 -20.21 -3.73 -6.90
C GLN A 148 -19.53 -2.56 -7.63
N ALA A 149 -20.16 -1.39 -7.68
CA ALA A 149 -19.55 -0.18 -8.26
C ALA A 149 -18.31 0.26 -7.47
N ALA A 150 -18.41 0.35 -6.13
CA ALA A 150 -17.28 0.72 -5.27
C ALA A 150 -16.14 -0.32 -5.35
N ARG A 151 -16.47 -1.61 -5.37
CA ARG A 151 -15.51 -2.69 -5.54
C ARG A 151 -14.74 -2.57 -6.85
N ALA A 152 -15.40 -2.21 -7.96
CA ALA A 152 -14.74 -2.01 -9.25
C ALA A 152 -13.73 -0.86 -9.21
N GLU A 153 -14.05 0.24 -8.52
CA GLU A 153 -13.13 1.37 -8.32
C GLU A 153 -11.92 0.98 -7.47
N ILE A 154 -12.14 0.25 -6.37
CA ILE A 154 -11.08 -0.30 -5.51
C ILE A 154 -10.12 -1.17 -6.32
N MET A 155 -10.65 -2.13 -7.09
CA MET A 155 -9.84 -3.04 -7.92
C MET A 155 -9.04 -2.28 -8.98
N THR A 156 -9.63 -1.24 -9.59
CA THR A 156 -8.95 -0.39 -10.56
C THR A 156 -7.81 0.40 -9.91
N GLY A 157 -8.04 0.97 -8.73
CA GLY A 157 -7.01 1.66 -7.95
C GLY A 157 -5.88 0.72 -7.55
N LEU A 158 -6.21 -0.49 -7.11
CA LEU A 158 -5.25 -1.53 -6.73
C LEU A 158 -4.35 -1.94 -7.91
N GLU A 159 -4.93 -2.10 -9.10
CA GLU A 159 -4.17 -2.42 -10.32
C GLU A 159 -3.21 -1.29 -10.72
N SER A 160 -3.67 -0.02 -10.63
CA SER A 160 -2.80 1.15 -10.85
C SER A 160 -1.66 1.21 -9.84
N PHE A 161 -1.95 0.90 -8.57
CA PHE A 161 -0.95 0.83 -7.51
C PHE A 161 0.09 -0.27 -7.78
N LYS A 162 -0.33 -1.48 -8.15
CA LYS A 162 0.57 -2.60 -8.52
C LYS A 162 1.53 -2.19 -9.65
N LYS A 163 1.02 -1.55 -10.71
CA LYS A 163 1.85 -1.04 -11.82
C LYS A 163 2.85 0.02 -11.37
N THR A 164 2.45 0.88 -10.42
CA THR A 164 3.34 1.90 -9.85
C THR A 164 4.44 1.27 -8.99
N TYR A 165 4.08 0.28 -8.18
CA TYR A 165 5.04 -0.53 -7.43
C TYR A 165 6.06 -1.19 -8.35
N ASP A 166 5.59 -1.91 -9.38
CA ASP A 166 6.45 -2.68 -10.29
C ASP A 166 7.45 -1.75 -11.01
N ARG A 167 7.01 -0.55 -11.43
CA ARG A 167 7.91 0.47 -12.01
C ARG A 167 8.95 0.95 -11.01
N LYS A 168 8.54 1.29 -9.79
CA LYS A 168 9.46 1.77 -8.75
C LYS A 168 10.43 0.70 -8.28
N TYR A 169 9.99 -0.56 -8.25
CA TYR A 169 10.85 -1.70 -7.98
C TYR A 169 11.97 -1.79 -9.03
N VAL A 170 11.64 -1.73 -10.32
CA VAL A 170 12.66 -1.76 -11.39
C VAL A 170 13.65 -0.60 -11.26
N ASP A 171 13.16 0.63 -11.03
CA ASP A 171 14.01 1.80 -10.82
C ASP A 171 14.97 1.59 -9.63
N MET A 172 14.45 1.14 -8.48
CA MET A 172 15.23 0.94 -7.27
C MET A 172 16.22 -0.22 -7.38
N MET A 173 15.89 -1.30 -8.08
CA MET A 173 16.83 -2.39 -8.34
C MET A 173 17.97 -1.91 -9.24
N GLY A 174 17.67 -1.07 -10.25
CA GLY A 174 18.69 -0.42 -11.06
C GLY A 174 19.64 0.47 -10.23
N SER A 175 19.09 1.28 -9.33
CA SER A 175 19.88 2.08 -8.39
C SER A 175 20.70 1.21 -7.44
N LEU A 176 20.13 0.12 -6.91
CA LEU A 176 20.82 -0.80 -6.00
C LEU A 176 22.07 -1.39 -6.66
N LYS A 177 21.93 -1.88 -7.90
CA LYS A 177 23.05 -2.41 -8.67
C LYS A 177 24.16 -1.35 -8.84
N LYS A 178 23.79 -0.13 -9.26
CA LYS A 178 24.75 0.97 -9.43
C LYS A 178 25.49 1.31 -8.13
N ALA A 179 24.80 1.34 -6.99
CA ALA A 179 25.44 1.61 -5.71
C ALA A 179 26.43 0.49 -5.31
N LEU A 180 26.09 -0.77 -5.55
CA LEU A 180 27.00 -1.91 -5.33
C LEU A 180 28.22 -1.87 -6.26
N GLU A 181 28.03 -1.50 -7.53
CA GLU A 181 29.14 -1.27 -8.47
C GLU A 181 30.03 -0.09 -8.04
N SER A 182 29.44 0.96 -7.46
CA SER A 182 30.21 2.08 -6.88
C SER A 182 31.07 1.62 -5.70
N VAL A 183 30.56 0.73 -4.83
CA VAL A 183 31.37 0.10 -3.78
C VAL A 183 32.52 -0.69 -4.39
N SER A 184 32.25 -1.48 -5.44
CA SER A 184 33.30 -2.24 -6.15
C SER A 184 34.39 -1.34 -6.71
N LYS A 185 34.04 -0.21 -7.33
CA LYS A 185 35.02 0.74 -7.86
C LYS A 185 35.93 1.34 -6.80
N CYS A 186 35.44 1.48 -5.56
CA CYS A 186 36.27 1.92 -4.44
C CYS A 186 37.23 0.81 -4.00
N GLU A 187 36.73 -0.42 -3.88
CA GLU A 187 37.51 -1.60 -3.50
C GLU A 187 38.56 -1.98 -4.57
N ASP A 188 38.26 -1.86 -5.87
CA ASP A 188 39.19 -2.23 -6.94
C ASP A 188 40.48 -1.39 -6.93
N LYS A 189 40.44 -0.18 -6.39
CA LYS A 189 41.60 0.72 -6.34
C LYS A 189 42.54 0.44 -5.16
N PHE A 190 42.02 -0.10 -4.07
CA PHE A 190 42.70 -0.04 -2.76
C PHE A 190 42.47 -1.27 -1.88
N GLY A 191 41.62 -2.19 -2.31
CA GLY A 191 41.01 -3.21 -1.49
C GLY A 191 40.84 -4.53 -2.24
N THR A 192 39.64 -5.11 -2.21
CA THR A 192 39.37 -6.42 -2.83
C THR A 192 39.00 -6.28 -4.31
N PRO A 193 39.80 -6.81 -5.25
CA PRO A 193 39.42 -6.82 -6.67
C PRO A 193 38.17 -7.67 -6.92
N ASP A 194 37.34 -7.25 -7.89
CA ASP A 194 36.11 -7.93 -8.28
C ASP A 194 35.12 -8.08 -7.11
N TRP A 195 35.09 -7.07 -6.23
CA TRP A 195 34.26 -7.08 -5.02
C TRP A 195 32.78 -7.31 -5.34
N TYR A 196 32.26 -6.73 -6.44
CA TYR A 196 30.87 -6.94 -6.84
C TYR A 196 30.59 -8.42 -7.14
N GLN A 197 31.45 -9.08 -7.90
CA GLN A 197 31.28 -10.48 -8.29
C GLN A 197 31.33 -11.41 -7.07
N ARG A 198 32.15 -11.06 -6.07
CA ARG A 198 32.34 -11.87 -4.85
C ARG A 198 31.24 -11.68 -3.83
N PHE A 199 30.77 -10.44 -3.63
CA PHE A 199 29.85 -10.08 -2.55
C PHE A 199 28.61 -9.34 -3.04
N GLY A 200 28.79 -8.31 -3.86
CA GLY A 200 27.70 -7.44 -4.32
C GLY A 200 26.60 -8.17 -5.10
N PHE A 201 26.96 -9.12 -5.96
CA PHE A 201 26.01 -9.87 -6.79
C PHE A 201 25.05 -10.72 -5.95
N MET A 202 25.57 -11.43 -4.95
CA MET A 202 24.73 -12.23 -4.06
C MET A 202 23.75 -11.36 -3.27
N TYR A 203 24.24 -10.21 -2.76
CA TYR A 203 23.38 -9.24 -2.08
C TYR A 203 22.29 -8.69 -3.01
N PHE A 204 22.65 -8.36 -4.26
CA PHE A 204 21.71 -7.89 -5.26
C PHE A 204 20.60 -8.91 -5.53
N GLU A 205 20.95 -10.18 -5.77
CA GLU A 205 19.96 -11.23 -6.04
C GLU A 205 19.07 -11.51 -4.82
N PHE A 206 19.61 -11.46 -3.60
CA PHE A 206 18.79 -11.57 -2.37
C PHE A 206 17.77 -10.44 -2.27
N MET A 207 18.19 -9.19 -2.51
CA MET A 207 17.31 -8.03 -2.43
C MET A 207 16.25 -8.04 -3.53
N LYS A 208 16.64 -8.46 -4.73
CA LYS A 208 15.74 -8.66 -5.87
C LYS A 208 14.64 -9.64 -5.50
N GLU A 209 14.98 -10.82 -4.99
CA GLU A 209 13.99 -11.82 -4.61
C GLU A 209 13.10 -11.32 -3.46
N LYS A 210 13.69 -10.72 -2.43
CA LYS A 210 12.97 -10.21 -1.26
C LYS A 210 11.90 -9.15 -1.60
N TYR A 211 12.16 -8.28 -2.56
CA TYR A 211 11.27 -7.16 -2.90
C TYR A 211 10.51 -7.36 -4.20
N LYS A 212 10.75 -8.44 -4.94
CA LYS A 212 9.88 -8.83 -6.03
C LYS A 212 8.49 -9.14 -5.45
N ARG A 213 7.47 -8.55 -6.05
CA ARG A 213 6.09 -8.82 -5.68
C ARG A 213 5.76 -10.28 -5.97
N SER A 214 5.22 -11.01 -4.99
CA SER A 214 4.57 -12.30 -5.22
C SER A 214 3.27 -12.10 -6.00
N GLU A 215 2.93 -13.06 -6.86
CA GLU A 215 1.67 -13.01 -7.63
C GLU A 215 0.43 -12.94 -6.73
#